data_AF-A0A101GRG2-F1
#
_entry.id   AF-A0A101GRG2-F1
#
_cell.length_a   1.000
_cell.length_b   1.000
_cell.length_c   1.000
_cell.angle_alpha   90.00
_cell.angle_beta   90.00
_cell.angle_gamma   90.00
#
_symmetry.space_group_name_H-M   'P 1'
#
loop_
_entity.id
_entity.type
_entity.pdbx_description
1 polymer ?
#
loop_
_entity_poly.entity_id
_entity_poly.type
_entity_poly.pdbx_seq_one_letter_code
_entity_poly.pdbx_strand_id
1 'polypeptide(L)'
;MADAIHCQMFIGKYGCAVATAGGSGADEVVAYLNRVLQTLGANTVGGVGVVLGGDPETIVPAEGRAYELGKRLAKAIANKETYPEQEKLHAAMLERMRALVTANKDRWHHEYDYWKAAGRIP
;
A
#
# COMPACT_ATOMS: atom_id res chain seq x y z
N MET A 1 13.01 -6.50 -0.14
CA MET A 1 11.74 -6.01 0.46
C MET A 1 11.98 -5.14 1.69
N ALA A 2 12.99 -5.43 2.52
CA ALA A 2 13.34 -4.54 3.63
C ALA A 2 13.67 -3.12 3.14
N ASP A 3 14.44 -3.01 2.06
CA ASP A 3 14.67 -1.79 1.27
C ASP A 3 13.38 -1.03 0.90
N ALA A 4 12.38 -1.71 0.33
CA ALA A 4 11.13 -1.06 -0.09
C ALA A 4 10.37 -0.43 1.09
N ILE A 5 10.45 -1.06 2.27
CA ILE A 5 9.91 -0.53 3.53
C ILE A 5 10.81 0.59 4.05
N HIS A 6 12.11 0.36 4.19
CA HIS A 6 13.06 1.33 4.77
C HIS A 6 13.14 2.62 3.95
N CYS A 7 13.10 2.52 2.63
CA CYS A 7 13.13 3.65 1.71
C CYS A 7 11.76 4.28 1.47
N GLN A 8 10.69 3.66 2.00
CA GLN A 8 9.31 4.11 1.79
C GLN A 8 9.03 4.37 0.31
N MET A 9 9.34 3.37 -0.53
CA MET A 9 9.43 3.54 -1.99
C MET A 9 8.11 3.91 -2.66
N PHE A 10 6.97 3.69 -1.98
CA PHE A 10 5.65 3.95 -2.53
C PHE A 10 5.03 5.26 -2.03
N ILE A 11 5.78 6.12 -1.34
CA ILE A 11 5.31 7.47 -0.97
C ILE A 11 4.75 8.20 -2.20
N GLY A 12 3.54 8.73 -2.05
CA GLY A 12 2.83 9.45 -3.11
C GLY A 12 2.25 8.56 -4.21
N LYS A 13 2.34 7.23 -4.08
CA LYS A 13 1.65 6.27 -4.95
C LYS A 13 0.29 5.92 -4.39
N TYR A 14 -0.55 5.36 -5.25
CA TYR A 14 -1.88 4.87 -4.90
C TYR A 14 -2.00 3.40 -5.24
N GLY A 15 -2.82 2.66 -4.50
CA GLY A 15 -3.09 1.26 -4.77
C GLY A 15 -4.44 0.78 -4.23
N CYS A 16 -4.78 -0.44 -4.57
CA CYS A 16 -5.91 -1.19 -4.03
C CYS A 16 -5.61 -2.68 -4.14
N ALA A 17 -6.36 -3.51 -3.42
CA ALA A 17 -6.18 -4.96 -3.45
C ALA A 17 -7.45 -5.68 -3.90
N VAL A 18 -7.30 -6.75 -4.67
CA VAL A 18 -8.39 -7.66 -5.06
C VAL A 18 -7.95 -9.08 -4.73
N ALA A 19 -8.85 -9.88 -4.18
CA ALA A 19 -8.59 -11.29 -3.88
C ALA A 19 -9.82 -12.14 -4.17
N THR A 20 -9.58 -13.31 -4.76
CA THR A 20 -10.56 -14.38 -4.92
C THR A 20 -10.12 -15.58 -4.07
N ALA A 21 -11.06 -16.24 -3.42
CA ALA A 21 -10.80 -17.47 -2.67
C ALA A 21 -11.81 -18.56 -3.02
N GLY A 22 -11.42 -19.83 -2.86
CA GLY A 22 -12.36 -20.94 -2.95
C GLY A 22 -13.26 -21.05 -1.72
N GLY A 23 -12.70 -20.97 -0.51
CA GLY A 23 -13.44 -21.25 0.73
C GLY A 23 -13.66 -20.05 1.66
N SER A 24 -12.60 -19.31 1.98
CA SER A 24 -12.65 -18.19 2.92
C SER A 24 -11.40 -17.32 2.79
N GLY A 25 -11.31 -16.22 3.54
CA GLY A 25 -10.08 -15.45 3.66
C GLY A 25 -9.88 -14.32 2.65
N ALA A 26 -10.82 -14.12 1.71
CA ALA A 26 -10.64 -13.15 0.64
C ALA A 26 -10.50 -11.71 1.17
N ASP A 27 -11.34 -11.33 2.13
CA ASP A 27 -11.32 -9.98 2.72
C ASP A 27 -10.10 -9.77 3.63
N GLU A 28 -9.68 -10.82 4.34
CA GLU A 28 -8.47 -10.80 5.17
C GLU A 28 -7.21 -10.61 4.31
N VAL A 29 -7.15 -11.27 3.15
CA VAL A 29 -6.06 -11.08 2.17
C VAL A 29 -6.09 -9.66 1.61
N VAL A 30 -7.26 -9.12 1.26
CA VAL A 30 -7.40 -7.72 0.82
C VAL A 30 -6.90 -6.75 1.89
N ALA A 31 -7.30 -6.95 3.14
CA ALA A 31 -6.87 -6.10 4.25
C ALA A 31 -5.35 -6.18 4.47
N TYR A 32 -4.78 -7.38 4.38
CA TYR A 32 -3.33 -7.59 4.48
C TYR A 32 -2.58 -6.87 3.35
N LEU A 33 -2.98 -7.07 2.09
CA LEU A 33 -2.33 -6.44 0.94
C LEU A 33 -2.41 -4.92 0.99
N ASN A 34 -3.55 -4.36 1.40
CA ASN A 34 -3.67 -2.91 1.61
C ASN A 34 -2.76 -2.42 2.74
N ARG A 35 -2.64 -3.16 3.85
CA ARG A 35 -1.69 -2.83 4.92
C ARG A 35 -0.24 -2.88 4.45
N VAL A 36 0.11 -3.84 3.59
CA VAL A 36 1.44 -3.92 2.97
C VAL A 36 1.68 -2.68 2.11
N LEU A 37 0.74 -2.30 1.23
CA LEU A 37 0.84 -1.09 0.41
C LEU A 37 1.05 0.17 1.26
N GLN A 38 0.29 0.33 2.34
CA GLN A 38 0.46 1.46 3.27
C GLN A 38 1.81 1.43 3.97
N THR A 39 2.30 0.26 4.36
CA THR A 39 3.63 0.09 5.00
C THR A 39 4.76 0.53 4.07
N LEU A 40 4.59 0.35 2.76
CA LEU A 40 5.53 0.79 1.72
C LEU A 40 5.40 2.28 1.39
N GLY A 41 4.34 2.96 1.88
CA GLY A 41 4.08 4.39 1.72
C GLY A 41 2.95 4.76 0.74
N ALA A 42 2.24 3.78 0.16
CA ALA A 42 1.13 4.07 -0.76
C ALA A 42 -0.17 4.44 -0.03
N ASN A 43 -0.96 5.29 -0.67
CA ASN A 43 -2.36 5.51 -0.30
C ASN A 43 -3.26 4.42 -0.91
N THR A 44 -4.04 3.72 -0.09
CA THR A 44 -4.96 2.68 -0.56
C THR A 44 -6.38 3.21 -0.72
N VAL A 45 -7.05 2.87 -1.82
CA VAL A 45 -8.40 3.34 -2.15
C VAL A 45 -9.52 2.32 -1.88
N GLY A 46 -9.17 1.16 -1.33
CA GLY A 46 -10.12 0.10 -0.98
C GLY A 46 -9.68 -1.26 -1.50
N GLY A 47 -10.63 -2.19 -1.61
CA GLY A 47 -10.38 -3.51 -2.15
C GLY A 47 -11.65 -4.32 -2.40
N VAL A 48 -11.50 -5.46 -3.08
CA VAL A 48 -12.59 -6.40 -3.36
C VAL A 48 -12.15 -7.82 -3.02
N GLY A 49 -12.79 -8.41 -2.03
CA GLY A 49 -12.70 -9.84 -1.74
C GLY A 49 -13.94 -10.57 -2.25
N VAL A 50 -13.75 -11.79 -2.78
CA VAL A 50 -14.84 -12.70 -3.14
C VAL A 50 -14.47 -14.15 -2.88
N VAL A 51 -15.43 -14.92 -2.35
CA VAL A 51 -15.32 -16.37 -2.12
C VAL A 51 -16.24 -17.08 -3.09
N LEU A 52 -15.69 -17.94 -3.95
CA LEU A 52 -16.40 -18.53 -5.09
C LEU A 52 -16.91 -19.96 -4.84
N GLY A 53 -16.37 -20.70 -3.87
CA GLY A 53 -16.66 -22.13 -3.73
C GLY A 53 -18.06 -22.45 -3.20
N GLY A 54 -18.75 -21.47 -2.60
CA GLY A 54 -20.16 -21.61 -2.23
C GLY A 54 -21.13 -21.26 -3.36
N ASP A 55 -20.73 -20.35 -4.25
CA ASP A 55 -21.51 -19.89 -5.40
C ASP A 55 -20.60 -19.20 -6.43
N PRO A 56 -20.27 -19.86 -7.55
CA PRO A 56 -19.45 -19.27 -8.60
C PRO A 56 -20.05 -18.01 -9.23
N GLU A 57 -21.37 -17.84 -9.21
CA GLU A 57 -22.05 -16.67 -9.79
C GLU A 57 -21.75 -15.38 -9.02
N THR A 58 -21.21 -15.47 -7.81
CA THR A 58 -20.70 -14.32 -7.05
C THR A 58 -19.55 -13.59 -7.74
N ILE A 59 -18.93 -14.19 -8.76
CA ILE A 59 -17.90 -13.54 -9.58
C ILE A 59 -18.44 -12.32 -10.34
N VAL A 60 -19.65 -12.42 -10.91
CA VAL A 60 -20.23 -11.36 -11.76
C VAL A 60 -20.44 -10.04 -11.00
N PRO A 61 -21.08 -10.01 -9.82
CA PRO A 61 -21.13 -8.78 -9.03
C PRO A 61 -19.76 -8.35 -8.49
N ALA A 62 -18.82 -9.28 -8.26
CA ALA A 62 -17.46 -8.94 -7.83
C ALA A 62 -16.66 -8.22 -8.94
N GLU A 63 -16.81 -8.61 -10.20
CA GLU A 63 -16.24 -7.91 -11.36
C GLU A 63 -16.73 -6.46 -11.43
N GLY A 64 -18.04 -6.23 -11.24
CA GLY A 64 -18.61 -4.89 -11.19
C GLY A 64 -18.00 -4.02 -10.07
N ARG A 65 -17.82 -4.60 -8.87
CA ARG A 65 -17.13 -3.90 -7.76
C ARG A 65 -15.66 -3.62 -8.08
N ALA A 66 -14.96 -4.55 -8.71
CA ALA A 66 -13.55 -4.38 -9.08
C ALA A 66 -13.37 -3.30 -10.17
N TYR A 67 -14.31 -3.20 -11.12
CA TYR A 67 -14.33 -2.15 -12.12
C TYR A 67 -14.49 -0.76 -11.48
N GLU A 68 -15.46 -0.59 -10.57
CA GLU A 68 -15.64 0.67 -9.86
C GLU A 68 -14.45 1.01 -8.94
N LEU A 69 -13.82 0.01 -8.33
CA LEU A 69 -12.57 0.19 -7.57
C LEU A 69 -11.45 0.72 -8.48
N GLY A 70 -11.30 0.19 -9.69
CA GLY A 70 -10.35 0.69 -10.69
C GLY A 70 -10.59 2.15 -11.07
N LYS A 71 -11.85 2.53 -11.29
CA LYS A 71 -12.23 3.94 -11.52
C LYS A 71 -11.89 4.83 -10.33
N ARG A 72 -12.13 4.37 -9.11
CA ARG A 72 -11.76 5.09 -7.89
C ARG A 72 -10.25 5.28 -7.79
N LEU A 73 -9.46 4.25 -8.09
CA LEU A 73 -8.00 4.35 -8.10
C LEU A 73 -7.52 5.40 -9.11
N ALA A 74 -8.02 5.34 -10.35
CA ALA A 74 -7.66 6.31 -11.39
C ALA A 74 -8.02 7.75 -10.98
N LYS A 75 -9.20 7.95 -10.38
CA LYS A 75 -9.64 9.24 -9.86
C LYS A 75 -8.74 9.75 -8.73
N ALA A 76 -8.42 8.90 -7.76
CA ALA A 76 -7.56 9.26 -6.64
C ALA A 76 -6.17 9.70 -7.11
N ILE A 77 -5.61 9.00 -8.09
CA ILE A 77 -4.33 9.36 -8.73
C ILE A 77 -4.45 10.71 -9.44
N ALA A 78 -5.46 10.89 -10.29
CA ALA A 78 -5.64 12.11 -11.08
C ALA A 78 -5.83 13.35 -10.18
N ASN A 79 -6.61 13.21 -9.12
CA ASN A 79 -6.93 14.28 -8.19
C ASN A 79 -5.89 14.48 -7.08
N LYS A 80 -4.90 13.58 -6.98
CA LYS A 80 -3.95 13.52 -5.86
C LYS A 80 -4.67 13.55 -4.50
N GLU A 81 -5.69 12.69 -4.37
CA GLU A 81 -6.51 12.62 -3.16
C GLU A 81 -5.65 12.33 -1.93
N THR A 82 -6.01 12.95 -0.81
CA THR A 82 -5.34 12.73 0.49
C THR A 82 -6.30 12.05 1.45
N TYR A 83 -5.75 11.19 2.30
CA TYR A 83 -6.52 10.43 3.27
C TYR A 83 -5.95 10.68 4.66
N PRO A 84 -6.54 11.56 5.48
CA PRO A 84 -5.91 12.06 6.72
C PRO A 84 -5.40 10.98 7.67
N GLU A 85 -6.07 9.83 7.75
CA GLU A 85 -5.62 8.70 8.58
C GLU A 85 -4.38 7.99 8.01
N GLN A 86 -4.32 7.83 6.68
CA GLN A 86 -3.16 7.23 6.02
C GLN A 86 -1.98 8.20 6.02
N GLU A 87 -2.20 9.50 5.85
CA GLU A 87 -1.14 10.51 5.96
C GLU A 87 -0.47 10.50 7.35
N LYS A 88 -1.26 10.28 8.42
CA LYS A 88 -0.71 10.10 9.77
C LYS A 88 0.15 8.84 9.89
N LEU A 89 -0.29 7.73 9.30
CA LEU A 89 0.50 6.49 9.25
C LEU A 89 1.81 6.68 8.47
N HIS A 90 1.75 7.33 7.31
CA HIS A 90 2.92 7.60 6.47
C HIS A 90 3.92 8.52 7.16
N ALA A 91 3.46 9.57 7.82
CA ALA A 91 4.32 10.46 8.59
C ALA A 91 5.03 9.71 9.73
N ALA A 92 4.31 8.89 10.49
CA ALA A 92 4.90 8.09 11.56
C ALA A 92 5.90 7.05 11.04
N MET A 93 5.60 6.41 9.90
CA MET A 93 6.49 5.44 9.28
C MET A 93 7.75 6.12 8.74
N LEU A 94 7.62 7.28 8.10
CA LEU A 94 8.74 8.05 7.58
C LEU A 94 9.70 8.43 8.71
N GLU A 95 9.21 8.95 9.83
CA GLU A 95 10.07 9.31 10.97
C GLU A 95 10.77 8.08 11.58
N ARG A 96 10.05 6.95 11.71
CA ARG A 96 10.63 5.69 12.17
C ARG A 96 11.75 5.21 11.24
N MET A 97 11.51 5.21 9.92
CA MET A 97 12.49 4.73 8.95
C MET A 97 13.68 5.68 8.84
N ARG A 98 13.48 7.00 8.94
CA ARG A 98 14.55 7.99 9.00
C ARG A 98 15.52 7.68 10.13
N ALA A 99 14.99 7.47 11.34
CA ALA A 99 15.79 7.15 12.51
C ALA A 99 16.54 5.81 12.34
N LEU A 100 15.85 4.78 11.84
CA LEU A 100 16.42 3.44 11.67
C LEU A 100 17.53 3.42 10.62
N VAL A 101 17.32 4.04 9.46
CA VAL A 101 18.31 4.12 8.38
C VAL A 101 19.53 4.94 8.82
N THR A 102 19.32 6.07 9.51
CA THR A 102 20.42 6.89 10.02
C THR A 102 21.26 6.15 11.05
N ALA A 103 20.62 5.39 11.96
CA ALA A 103 21.31 4.60 12.98
C ALA A 103 22.12 3.43 12.41
N ASN A 104 21.78 2.95 11.20
CA ASN A 104 22.42 1.81 10.55
C ASN A 104 23.24 2.21 9.31
N LYS A 105 23.58 3.50 9.14
CA LYS A 105 24.23 4.04 7.94
C LYS A 105 25.51 3.30 7.51
N ASP A 106 26.28 2.78 8.45
CA ASP A 106 27.55 2.07 8.19
C ASP A 106 27.33 0.64 7.67
N ARG A 107 26.09 0.13 7.73
CA ARG A 107 25.70 -1.20 7.24
C ARG A 107 24.71 -1.13 6.07
N TRP A 108 23.84 -0.12 6.06
CA TRP A 108 22.76 0.07 5.11
C TRP A 108 23.06 1.24 4.18
N HIS A 109 24.17 1.13 3.46
CA HIS A 109 24.68 2.20 2.60
C HIS A 109 23.65 2.60 1.53
N HIS A 110 22.99 1.62 0.90
CA HIS A 110 21.98 1.89 -0.14
C HIS A 110 20.82 2.73 0.39
N GLU A 111 20.23 2.32 1.51
CA GLU A 111 19.11 3.04 2.12
C GLU A 111 19.54 4.44 2.57
N TYR A 112 20.71 4.58 3.20
CA TYR A 112 21.22 5.88 3.62
C TYR A 112 21.42 6.81 2.43
N ASP A 113 22.08 6.35 1.37
CA ASP A 113 22.32 7.12 0.15
C ASP A 113 21.02 7.52 -0.54
N TYR A 114 20.03 6.61 -0.59
CA TYR A 114 18.70 6.89 -1.12
C TYR A 114 18.01 8.02 -0.34
N TRP A 115 18.04 7.97 0.99
CA TRP A 115 17.43 8.99 1.84
C TRP A 115 18.13 10.33 1.73
N LYS A 116 19.46 10.33 1.60
CA LYS A 116 20.27 11.54 1.38
C LYS A 116 19.99 12.17 0.02
N ALA A 117 19.97 11.37 -1.05
CA ALA A 117 19.62 11.82 -2.39
C ALA A 117 18.19 12.37 -2.48
N ALA A 118 17.26 11.82 -1.68
CA ALA A 118 15.89 12.31 -1.54
C ALA A 118 15.76 13.55 -0.64
N GLY A 119 16.84 14.07 -0.04
CA GLY A 119 16.82 15.21 0.87
C GLY A 119 16.11 14.95 2.20
N ARG A 120 15.96 13.68 2.59
CA ARG A 120 15.23 13.26 3.80
C ARG A 120 16.14 13.07 5.01
N ILE A 121 17.45 13.13 4.83
CA ILE A 121 18.46 13.18 5.89
C ILE A 121 19.60 14.12 5.45
N PRO A 122 20.39 14.66 6.40
CA PRO A 122 21.57 15.46 6.10
C PRO A 122 22.63 14.70 5.28
#